data_AF-A0A959FUX2-F1
#
_entry.id   AF-A0A959FUX2-F1
#
_cell.length_a   1.000
_cell.length_b   1.000
_cell.length_c   1.000
_cell.angle_alpha   90.00
_cell.angle_beta   90.00
_cell.angle_gamma   90.00
#
_symmetry.space_group_name_H-M   'P 1'
#
loop_
_entity.id
_entity.type
_entity.pdbx_description
1 polymer ?
#
loop_
_entity_poly.entity_id
_entity_poly.type
_entity_poly.pdbx_seq_one_letter_code
_entity_poly.pdbx_strand_id
1 'polypeptide(L)'
;LAVTPRFEHRWFEAGLPISLYNYDQLQVGLYGRVGPLTIGTEKLGALFLSNNLSGMDIYIGFKVPPFGFQSNGKTLQQLKGRRKTGSADCYKF
;
A
#
# COMPACT_ATOMS: atom_id res chain seq x y z
N LEU A 1 -15.38 -6.49 11.49
CA LEU A 1 -14.97 -7.68 10.70
C LEU A 1 -14.37 -7.18 9.39
N ALA A 2 -13.24 -7.71 8.93
CA ALA A 2 -12.66 -7.27 7.65
C ALA A 2 -12.15 -8.45 6.83
N VAL A 3 -12.35 -8.39 5.51
CA VAL A 3 -11.90 -9.34 4.50
C VAL A 3 -11.22 -8.56 3.40
N THR A 4 -9.99 -8.94 3.05
CA THR A 4 -9.21 -8.24 2.03
C THR A 4 -8.75 -9.25 0.98
N PRO A 5 -9.56 -9.53 -0.06
CA PRO A 5 -9.05 -10.22 -1.24
C PRO A 5 -7.81 -9.50 -1.78
N ARG A 6 -6.70 -10.22 -1.89
CA ARG A 6 -5.42 -9.75 -2.39
C ARG A 6 -4.95 -10.68 -3.50
N PHE A 7 -4.59 -10.10 -4.62
CA PHE A 7 -3.99 -10.80 -5.76
C PHE A 7 -2.55 -10.33 -5.93
N GLU A 8 -1.59 -11.26 -5.82
CA GLU A 8 -0.17 -10.97 -5.87
C GLU A 8 0.47 -11.60 -7.10
N HIS A 9 1.17 -10.77 -7.87
CA HIS A 9 1.99 -11.19 -9.00
C HIS A 9 3.38 -10.55 -8.91
N ARG A 10 4.36 -11.11 -9.61
CA ARG A 10 5.76 -10.66 -9.52
C ARG A 10 5.96 -9.21 -9.97
N TRP A 11 5.17 -8.74 -10.93
CA TRP A 11 5.23 -7.37 -11.47
C TRP A 11 4.16 -6.45 -10.90
N PHE A 12 2.97 -6.98 -10.60
CA PHE A 12 1.83 -6.20 -10.13
C PHE A 12 1.12 -6.88 -8.97
N GLU A 13 0.45 -6.10 -8.15
CA GLU A 13 -0.29 -6.54 -6.99
C GLU A 13 -1.55 -5.69 -6.91
N ALA A 14 -2.68 -6.29 -6.54
CA ALA A 14 -3.91 -5.55 -6.31
C ALA A 14 -4.64 -6.14 -5.10
N GLY A 15 -5.39 -5.29 -4.40
CA GLY A 15 -6.18 -5.74 -3.27
C GLY A 15 -7.41 -4.88 -3.08
N LEU A 16 -8.45 -5.49 -2.53
CA LEU A 16 -9.73 -4.85 -2.30
C LEU A 16 -10.13 -5.09 -0.85
N PRO A 17 -9.72 -4.21 0.09
CA PRO A 17 -10.11 -4.34 1.49
C PRO A 17 -11.59 -4.00 1.70
N ILE A 18 -12.33 -4.93 2.31
CA ILE A 18 -13.72 -4.76 2.72
C ILE A 18 -13.76 -4.88 4.24
N SER A 19 -14.25 -3.86 4.94
CA SER A 19 -14.41 -3.91 6.40
C SER A 19 -15.80 -3.47 6.83
N LEU A 20 -16.30 -4.09 7.90
CA LEU A 20 -17.53 -3.79 8.61
C LEU A 20 -17.16 -3.21 9.97
N TYR A 21 -17.44 -1.93 10.15
CA TYR A 21 -17.24 -1.17 11.37
C TYR A 21 -18.58 -0.95 12.08
N ASN A 22 -18.66 -1.28 13.38
CA ASN A 22 -19.86 -1.15 14.21
C ASN A 22 -21.16 -1.71 13.60
N TYR A 23 -21.08 -2.80 12.82
CA TYR A 23 -22.21 -3.46 12.14
C TYR A 23 -23.03 -2.61 11.16
N ASP A 24 -22.71 -1.33 10.98
CA ASP A 24 -23.50 -0.37 10.19
C ASP A 24 -22.65 0.37 9.13
N GLN A 25 -21.32 0.40 9.31
CA GLN A 25 -20.42 1.09 8.40
C GLN A 25 -19.59 0.10 7.59
N LEU A 26 -20.04 -0.17 6.35
CA LEU A 26 -19.26 -0.92 5.38
C LEU A 26 -18.26 0.01 4.68
N GLN A 27 -16.98 -0.31 4.79
CA GLN A 27 -15.89 0.38 4.11
C GLN A 27 -15.32 -0.54 3.05
N VAL A 28 -15.25 -0.07 1.81
CA VAL A 28 -14.57 -0.79 0.72
C VAL A 28 -13.52 0.12 0.12
N GLY A 29 -12.28 -0.36 0.10
CA GLY A 29 -11.17 0.27 -0.59
C GLY A 29 -10.71 -0.58 -1.77
N LEU A 30 -9.87 -0.01 -2.62
CA LEU A 30 -9.17 -0.72 -3.68
C LEU A 30 -7.77 -0.13 -3.82
N TYR A 31 -6.77 -0.99 -3.95
CA TYR A 31 -5.40 -0.56 -4.20
C TYR A 31 -4.73 -1.47 -5.23
N GLY A 32 -3.74 -0.92 -5.91
CA GLY A 32 -2.93 -1.59 -6.90
C GLY A 32 -1.50 -1.06 -6.88
N ARG A 33 -0.53 -1.95 -7.08
CA ARG A 33 0.88 -1.63 -7.18
C ARG A 33 1.45 -2.28 -8.43
N VAL A 34 2.24 -1.54 -9.19
CA VAL A 34 2.98 -2.02 -10.36
C VAL A 34 4.43 -1.56 -10.23
N GLY A 35 5.33 -2.50 -9.94
CA GLY A 35 6.75 -2.18 -9.68
C GLY A 35 6.92 -1.14 -8.55
N PRO A 36 7.53 0.04 -8.82
CA PRO A 36 7.69 1.11 -7.84
C PRO A 36 6.43 1.96 -7.64
N LEU A 37 5.47 1.93 -8.56
CA LEU A 37 4.28 2.77 -8.51
C LEU A 37 3.15 2.06 -7.75
N THR A 38 2.48 2.77 -6.85
CA THR A 38 1.31 2.33 -6.11
C THR A 38 0.20 3.36 -6.30
N ILE A 39 -1.02 2.90 -6.50
CA ILE A 39 -2.22 3.72 -6.62
C ILE A 39 -3.35 3.05 -5.85
N GLY A 40 -4.26 3.83 -5.30
CA GLY A 40 -5.40 3.25 -4.62
C GLY A 40 -6.38 4.29 -4.14
N THR A 41 -7.40 3.79 -3.46
CA THR A 41 -8.52 4.56 -2.93
C THR A 41 -9.09 3.85 -1.71
N GLU A 42 -9.42 4.64 -0.68
CA GLU A 42 -9.83 4.10 0.61
C GLU A 42 -11.36 3.93 0.75
N LYS A 43 -12.16 4.65 -0.04
CA LYS A 43 -13.61 4.78 0.17
C LYS A 43 -14.43 4.64 -1.12
N LEU A 44 -14.18 3.57 -1.89
CA LEU A 44 -15.07 3.19 -2.99
C LEU A 44 -16.39 2.58 -2.50
N GLY A 45 -16.42 1.99 -1.31
CA GLY A 45 -17.57 1.24 -0.79
C GLY A 45 -18.79 2.08 -0.46
N ALA A 46 -18.58 3.37 -0.19
CA ALA A 46 -19.67 4.32 -0.02
C ALA A 46 -20.52 4.49 -1.29
N LEU A 47 -20.04 4.08 -2.47
CA LEU A 47 -20.78 4.18 -3.73
C LEU A 47 -21.77 3.04 -3.96
N PHE A 48 -21.57 1.85 -3.37
CA PHE A 48 -22.38 0.67 -3.71
C PHE A 48 -23.38 0.25 -2.64
N LEU A 49 -23.11 0.48 -1.35
CA LEU A 49 -23.93 -0.10 -0.26
C LEU A 49 -24.45 0.87 0.81
N SER A 50 -24.04 2.15 0.85
CA SER A 50 -24.48 3.07 1.91
C SER A 50 -24.78 4.47 1.39
N ASN A 51 -25.97 4.98 1.72
CA ASN A 51 -26.54 6.26 1.25
C ASN A 51 -25.81 7.51 1.80
N ASN A 52 -24.65 7.34 2.44
CA ASN A 52 -23.81 8.39 3.01
C ASN A 52 -22.49 8.46 2.23
N LEU A 53 -22.51 9.28 1.18
CA LEU A 53 -21.36 9.60 0.32
C LEU A 53 -20.31 10.41 1.12
N SER A 54 -19.55 9.74 1.98
CA SER A 54 -18.35 10.33 2.57
C SER A 54 -17.25 10.34 1.50
N GLY A 55 -16.63 11.50 1.30
CA GLY A 55 -15.77 11.84 0.16
C GLY A 55 -14.82 10.73 -0.29
N MET A 56 -14.72 10.57 -1.61
CA MET A 56 -13.81 9.61 -2.24
C MET A 56 -12.37 10.13 -2.16
N ASP A 57 -11.54 9.39 -1.44
CA ASP A 57 -10.11 9.68 -1.30
C ASP A 57 -9.31 8.76 -2.26
N ILE A 58 -8.50 9.36 -3.14
CA ILE A 58 -7.58 8.66 -4.06
C ILE A 58 -6.15 9.05 -3.72
N TYR A 59 -5.24 8.08 -3.74
CA TYR A 59 -3.83 8.28 -3.49
C TYR A 59 -2.94 7.62 -4.54
N ILE A 60 -1.75 8.19 -4.70
CA ILE A 60 -0.67 7.69 -5.56
C ILE A 60 0.63 7.77 -4.79
N GLY A 61 1.44 6.72 -4.88
CA GLY A 61 2.73 6.61 -4.20
C GLY A 61 3.78 6.06 -5.16
N PHE A 62 4.98 6.64 -5.14
CA PHE A 62 6.10 6.18 -5.96
C PHE A 62 7.27 5.79 -5.06
N LYS A 63 7.74 4.55 -5.21
CA LYS A 63 8.87 3.99 -4.49
C LYS A 63 10.15 4.24 -5.28
N VAL A 64 11.01 5.10 -4.77
CA VAL A 64 12.34 5.34 -5.36
C VAL A 64 13.34 4.31 -4.83
N PRO A 65 13.80 3.33 -5.64
CA PRO A 65 14.90 2.47 -5.23
C PRO A 65 16.20 3.29 -5.14
N PRO A 66 17.11 3.00 -4.20
CA PRO A 66 18.36 3.75 -4.03
C PRO A 66 19.39 3.36 -5.10
N PHE A 67 19.05 3.52 -6.37
CA PHE A 67 19.96 3.31 -7.49
C PHE A 67 20.46 4.65 -8.02
N GLY A 68 21.65 5.05 -7.57
CA GLY A 68 22.55 5.90 -8.36
C GLY A 68 22.33 7.42 -8.38
N PHE A 69 21.52 8.02 -7.49
CA PHE A 69 21.58 9.48 -7.32
C PHE A 69 22.82 9.86 -6.49
N GLN A 70 24.00 9.79 -7.12
CA GLN A 70 25.22 10.43 -6.63
C GLN A 70 25.09 11.94 -6.88
N SER A 71 24.13 12.59 -6.21
CA SER A 71 24.19 14.03 -6.03
C SER A 71 25.27 14.30 -5.00
N ASN A 72 26.32 15.01 -5.41
CA ASN A 72 27.43 15.46 -4.59
C ASN A 72 26.95 16.55 -3.61
N GLY A 73 26.02 16.19 -2.73
CA GLY A 73 25.45 17.05 -1.69
C GLY A 73 25.58 16.36 -0.36
N LYS A 74 26.51 16.84 0.46
CA LYS A 74 26.72 16.39 1.84
C LYS A 74 25.45 16.68 2.66
N THR A 75 24.51 15.76 2.71
CA THR A 75 23.38 15.80 3.65
C THR A 75 23.52 14.65 4.64
N LEU A 76 23.55 15.03 5.91
CA LEU A 76 23.75 14.25 7.13
C LEU A 76 22.77 13.06 7.26
N GLN A 77 22.97 12.01 6.47
CA GLN A 77 22.30 10.71 6.65
C GLN A 77 23.25 9.64 7.24
N GLN A 78 24.44 10.05 7.70
CA GLN A 78 25.38 9.20 8.46
C GLN A 78 24.87 8.79 9.87
N LEU A 79 23.59 8.99 10.19
CA LEU A 79 22.99 8.63 11.48
C LEU A 79 21.79 7.68 11.37
N LYS A 80 21.74 6.81 10.35
CA LYS A 80 20.82 5.66 10.40
C LYS A 80 21.56 4.39 9.99
N GLY A 81 21.89 3.61 11.02
CA GLY A 81 22.82 2.50 10.96
C GLY A 81 22.54 1.50 9.85
N ARG A 82 23.64 1.03 9.26
CA ARG A 82 23.75 -0.29 8.63
C ARG A 82 23.09 -1.35 9.52
N ARG A 83 21.82 -1.67 9.27
CA ARG A 83 21.29 -2.97 9.66
C ARG A 83 21.72 -3.94 8.57
N LYS A 84 22.69 -4.79 8.91
CA LYS A 84 22.99 -6.01 8.17
C LYS A 84 21.65 -6.74 7.95
N THR A 85 21.16 -6.75 6.73
CA THR A 85 20.10 -7.68 6.31
C THR A 85 20.74 -9.06 6.30
N GLY A 86 20.76 -9.69 7.47
CA GLY A 86 20.92 -11.14 7.58
C GLY A 86 19.77 -11.80 6.86
N SER A 87 20.08 -12.87 6.13
CA SER A 87 19.15 -13.75 5.42
C SER A 87 17.89 -13.98 6.26
N ALA A 88 16.80 -13.29 5.91
CA ALA A 88 15.49 -13.71 6.35
C ALA A 88 15.11 -14.84 5.40
N ASP A 89 15.36 -16.08 5.82
CA ASP A 89 14.89 -17.26 5.13
C ASP A 89 13.40 -17.10 4.84
N CYS A 90 13.04 -17.17 3.56
CA CYS A 90 11.65 -17.32 3.16
C CYS A 90 11.18 -18.67 3.69
N TYR A 91 10.27 -18.66 4.68
CA TYR A 91 9.59 -19.87 5.09
C TYR A 91 8.88 -20.47 3.87
N LYS A 92 9.33 -21.66 3.50
CA LYS A 92 8.57 -22.58 2.68
C LYS A 92 7.55 -23.26 3.59
N PHE A 93 6.28 -23.16 3.20
CA PHE A 93 5.25 -24.09 3.63
C PHE A 93 5.39 -25.38 2.82
#